data_AF-A0A673GSP0-F1
#
_entry.id   AF-A0A673GSP0-F1
#
_cell.length_a   1.000
_cell.length_b   1.000
_cell.length_c   1.000
_cell.angle_alpha   90.00
_cell.angle_beta   90.00
_cell.angle_gamma   90.00
#
_symmetry.space_group_name_H-M   'P 1'
#
loop_
_entity.id
_entity.type
_entity.pdbx_description
1 polymer ?
#
loop_
_entity_poly.entity_id
_entity_poly.type
_entity_poly.pdbx_seq_one_letter_code
_entity_poly.pdbx_strand_id
1 'polypeptide(L)'
;MINSIFEAILQILSEVSSRAQHGYDAVVLLALLVNYRKYESVNPYIVKLSIVDDEPTLDGMGMVIHHALAEYNRQYKDKEEENQGGFFSTLTSMVGSMFIADADEKLSVQTNEAILLALYEAVHLNRNFITVLAQSHPEIDIATTPAVPVPASPLTPLGTTPPSLDNLMVEFIVTHMMKEFPMDLYVRCVQIIHKLICYQKKCRVRVHYTWRDFWSALINLLKFLLSNETILLAKHNIFQLALQVVNLFNMFITYGDTFLPTPSSYDELYYEIIRMHQVFDNLCCMVLRVSTNAGQWKEPASKVTQALVNVRAIINHFNPKIESYAAVNHISQLSEDQVLEVVRSNYDTLTLKLQDGLDQFERYSEQPREAGFFKELVRSISLNVRKNVSLSTMSRDVLLKEFSSIS
;
A
#
# COMPACT_ATOMS: atom_id res chain seq x y z
N MET A 1 -23.29 25.55 23.30
CA MET A 1 -22.18 25.38 22.36
C MET A 1 -22.07 23.88 22.11
N ILE A 2 -22.62 23.39 20.99
CA ILE A 2 -22.49 21.98 20.63
C ILE A 2 -21.12 21.88 19.96
N ASN A 3 -20.12 21.44 20.70
CA ASN A 3 -18.87 20.98 20.09
C ASN A 3 -19.25 19.80 19.21
N SER A 4 -19.36 20.03 17.90
CA SER A 4 -19.67 18.97 16.95
C SER A 4 -18.61 17.89 17.12
N ILE A 5 -19.02 16.62 17.25
CA ILE A 5 -18.13 15.45 17.41
C ILE A 5 -16.94 15.52 16.42
N PHE A 6 -17.16 16.07 15.24
CA PHE A 6 -16.12 16.34 14.25
C PHE A 6 -14.99 17.24 14.76
N GLU A 7 -15.29 18.38 15.40
CA GLU A 7 -14.28 19.29 15.94
C GLU A 7 -13.48 18.64 17.07
N ALA A 8 -14.15 17.82 17.90
CA ALA A 8 -13.47 17.06 18.95
C ALA A 8 -12.50 16.02 18.35
N ILE A 9 -12.89 15.35 17.26
CA ILE A 9 -12.01 14.44 16.52
C ILE A 9 -10.81 15.21 15.96
N LEU A 10 -11.02 16.35 15.30
CA LEU A 10 -9.92 17.14 14.75
C LEU A 10 -8.96 17.61 15.84
N GLN A 11 -9.49 18.06 16.99
CA GLN A 11 -8.68 18.46 18.13
C GLN A 11 -7.82 17.30 18.68
N ILE A 12 -8.40 16.10 18.80
CA ILE A 12 -7.65 14.90 19.21
C ILE A 12 -6.51 14.60 18.23
N LEU A 13 -6.73 14.76 16.92
CA LEU A 13 -5.74 14.48 15.89
C LEU A 13 -4.64 15.56 15.82
N SER A 14 -4.98 16.82 16.11
CA SER A 14 -4.05 17.94 16.13
C SER A 14 -3.10 17.90 17.35
N GLU A 15 -3.61 17.55 18.53
CA GLU A 15 -2.85 17.54 19.77
C GLU A 15 -2.04 16.25 19.96
N VAL A 16 -0.71 16.35 20.08
CA VAL A 16 0.21 15.19 20.21
C VAL A 16 -0.17 14.24 21.37
N SER A 17 -0.44 14.78 22.55
CA SER A 17 -0.77 13.98 23.74
C SER A 17 -2.09 13.24 23.61
N SER A 18 -3.11 13.92 23.08
CA SER A 18 -4.45 13.38 22.84
C SER A 18 -4.43 12.35 21.70
N ARG A 19 -3.66 12.63 20.64
CA ARG A 19 -3.43 11.74 19.49
C ARG A 19 -2.79 10.42 19.91
N ALA A 20 -1.81 10.45 20.81
CA ALA A 20 -1.15 9.24 21.29
C ALA A 20 -2.11 8.30 22.04
N GLN A 21 -3.11 8.84 22.74
CA GLN A 21 -4.03 8.05 23.56
C GLN A 21 -5.32 7.65 22.82
N HIS A 22 -5.84 8.55 21.98
CA HIS A 22 -7.18 8.43 21.38
C HIS A 22 -7.18 8.57 19.86
N GLY A 23 -6.02 8.79 19.24
CA GLY A 23 -5.91 8.99 17.80
C GLY A 23 -6.48 7.83 17.00
N TYR A 24 -6.15 6.59 17.37
CA TYR A 24 -6.66 5.38 16.72
C TYR A 24 -8.20 5.35 16.70
N ASP A 25 -8.83 5.49 17.85
CA ASP A 25 -10.29 5.47 17.98
C ASP A 25 -10.94 6.65 17.26
N ALA A 26 -10.29 7.83 17.29
CA ALA A 26 -10.76 9.03 16.59
C ALA A 26 -10.78 8.84 15.06
N VAL A 27 -9.73 8.22 14.49
CA VAL A 27 -9.65 7.90 13.06
C VAL A 27 -10.70 6.87 12.66
N VAL A 28 -10.89 5.81 13.45
CA VAL A 28 -11.92 4.79 13.20
C VAL A 28 -13.33 5.39 13.29
N LEU A 29 -13.59 6.22 14.30
CA LEU A 29 -14.86 6.90 14.47
C LEU A 29 -15.14 7.84 13.29
N LEU A 30 -14.15 8.61 12.85
CA LEU A 30 -14.28 9.46 11.67
C LEU A 30 -14.64 8.65 10.42
N ALA A 31 -13.98 7.52 10.19
CA ALA A 31 -14.26 6.62 9.07
C ALA A 31 -15.71 6.09 9.11
N LEU A 32 -16.19 5.71 10.30
CA LEU A 32 -17.57 5.27 10.51
C LEU A 32 -18.58 6.40 10.25
N LEU A 33 -18.31 7.61 10.75
CA LEU A 33 -19.18 8.77 10.61
C LEU A 33 -19.31 9.20 9.15
N VAL A 34 -18.20 9.21 8.42
CA VAL A 34 -18.14 9.52 6.98
C VAL A 34 -18.91 8.48 6.15
N ASN A 35 -18.93 7.22 6.60
CA ASN A 35 -19.65 6.15 5.94
C ASN A 35 -21.11 5.97 6.39
N TYR A 36 -21.52 6.60 7.50
CA TYR A 36 -22.86 6.45 8.04
C TYR A 36 -23.92 7.05 7.09
N ARG A 37 -24.89 6.24 6.66
CA ARG A 37 -25.99 6.65 5.77
C ARG A 37 -25.54 7.46 4.54
N LYS A 38 -24.30 7.24 4.09
CA LYS A 38 -23.63 7.97 3.00
C LYS A 38 -24.45 8.07 1.71
N TYR A 39 -25.35 7.11 1.47
CA TYR A 39 -26.21 7.04 0.29
C TYR A 39 -27.70 7.33 0.54
N GLU A 40 -28.11 7.51 1.79
CA GLU A 40 -29.51 7.77 2.16
C GLU A 40 -29.76 9.27 2.33
N SER A 41 -28.75 10.04 2.73
CA SER A 41 -28.83 11.49 2.91
C SER A 41 -27.47 12.16 2.72
N VAL A 42 -27.46 13.49 2.59
CA VAL A 42 -26.22 14.29 2.56
C VAL A 42 -25.51 14.12 3.90
N ASN A 43 -24.39 13.42 3.90
CA ASN A 43 -23.61 13.21 5.11
C ASN A 43 -22.74 14.46 5.41
N PRO A 44 -22.97 15.17 6.52
CA PRO A 44 -22.23 16.39 6.85
C PRO A 44 -20.75 16.14 7.15
N TYR A 45 -20.38 14.93 7.62
CA TYR A 45 -18.99 14.57 7.89
C TYR A 45 -18.16 14.42 6.62
N ILE A 46 -18.78 14.00 5.51
CA ILE A 46 -18.12 13.99 4.18
C ILE A 46 -17.78 15.41 3.76
N VAL A 47 -18.77 16.30 3.84
CA VAL A 47 -18.59 17.72 3.45
C VAL A 47 -17.51 18.35 4.31
N LYS A 48 -17.61 18.19 5.64
CA LYS A 48 -16.63 18.73 6.59
C LYS A 48 -15.23 18.18 6.35
N LEU A 49 -15.05 16.87 6.21
CA LEU A 49 -13.75 16.26 5.93
C LEU A 49 -13.16 16.77 4.60
N SER A 50 -14.01 16.97 3.58
CA SER A 50 -13.54 17.42 2.26
C SER A 50 -12.99 18.85 2.23
N ILE A 51 -13.40 19.69 3.19
CA ILE A 51 -12.98 21.09 3.30
C ILE A 51 -11.88 21.31 4.34
N VAL A 52 -11.51 20.31 5.14
CA VAL A 52 -10.41 20.45 6.11
C VAL A 52 -9.12 20.82 5.38
N ASP A 53 -8.53 21.93 5.79
CA ASP A 53 -7.26 22.45 5.30
C ASP A 53 -6.22 22.64 6.41
N ASP A 54 -6.57 22.29 7.66
CA ASP A 54 -5.64 22.29 8.79
C ASP A 54 -4.59 21.18 8.63
N GLU A 55 -3.41 21.58 8.17
CA GLU A 55 -2.27 20.71 7.93
C GLU A 55 -1.82 19.91 9.17
N PRO A 56 -1.71 20.48 10.39
CA PRO A 56 -1.38 19.71 11.59
C PRO A 56 -2.37 18.59 11.91
N THR A 57 -3.67 18.83 11.71
CA THR A 57 -4.71 17.80 11.91
C THR A 57 -4.61 16.70 10.87
N LEU A 58 -4.41 17.06 9.59
CA LEU A 58 -4.25 16.09 8.50
C LEU A 58 -2.98 15.26 8.64
N ASP A 59 -1.88 15.88 9.07
CA ASP A 59 -0.62 15.20 9.37
C ASP A 59 -0.80 14.25 10.57
N GLY A 60 -1.46 14.72 11.63
CA GLY A 60 -1.82 13.89 12.78
C GLY A 60 -2.70 12.70 12.41
N MET A 61 -3.67 12.88 11.50
CA MET A 61 -4.46 11.77 10.95
C MET A 61 -3.57 10.76 10.21
N GLY A 62 -2.65 11.26 9.37
CA GLY A 62 -1.67 10.43 8.68
C GLY A 62 -0.79 9.63 9.65
N MET A 63 -0.31 10.26 10.72
CA MET A 63 0.55 9.61 11.73
C MET A 63 -0.15 8.44 12.40
N VAL A 64 -1.41 8.62 12.79
CA VAL A 64 -2.20 7.56 13.42
C VAL A 64 -2.37 6.38 12.46
N ILE A 65 -2.71 6.67 11.20
CA ILE A 65 -2.91 5.63 10.18
C ILE A 65 -1.61 4.86 9.96
N HIS A 66 -0.49 5.56 9.78
CA HIS A 66 0.82 4.95 9.59
C HIS A 66 1.22 4.09 10.79
N HIS A 67 1.15 4.62 12.01
CA HIS A 67 1.50 3.87 13.22
C HIS A 67 0.69 2.58 13.35
N ALA A 68 -0.62 2.64 13.06
CA ALA A 68 -1.49 1.47 13.12
C ALA A 68 -1.09 0.39 12.10
N LEU A 69 -0.65 0.78 10.89
CA LEU A 69 -0.22 -0.15 9.84
C LEU A 69 1.18 -0.69 10.09
N ALA A 70 2.10 0.15 10.58
CA ALA A 70 3.45 -0.22 10.96
C ALA A 70 3.45 -1.27 12.09
N GLU A 71 2.67 -1.02 13.15
CA GLU A 71 2.57 -1.94 14.28
C GLU A 71 1.98 -3.30 13.86
N TYR A 72 1.01 -3.29 12.95
CA TYR A 72 0.50 -4.54 12.40
C TYR A 72 1.56 -5.30 11.60
N ASN A 73 2.32 -4.65 10.71
CA ASN A 73 3.37 -5.32 9.96
C ASN A 73 4.44 -5.90 10.87
N ARG A 74 4.78 -5.19 11.95
CA ARG A 74 5.70 -5.67 12.97
C ARG A 74 5.18 -6.97 13.60
N GLN A 75 3.93 -6.98 14.04
CA GLN A 75 3.29 -8.19 14.59
C GLN A 75 3.22 -9.35 13.58
N TYR A 76 3.00 -9.05 12.30
CA TYR A 76 3.02 -10.06 11.24
C TYR A 76 4.42 -10.65 11.04
N LYS A 77 5.44 -9.79 10.95
CA LYS A 77 6.83 -10.19 10.76
C LYS A 77 7.33 -11.02 11.94
N ASP A 78 7.01 -10.62 13.16
CA ASP A 78 7.34 -11.36 14.38
C ASP A 78 6.71 -12.78 14.33
N LYS A 79 5.46 -12.91 13.87
CA LYS A 79 4.79 -14.23 13.67
C LYS A 79 5.40 -15.05 12.53
N GLU A 80 5.97 -14.41 11.50
CA GLU A 80 6.68 -15.10 10.41
C GLU A 80 8.04 -15.63 10.90
N GLU A 81 8.78 -14.81 11.65
CA GLU A 81 10.08 -15.17 12.23
C GLU A 81 9.95 -16.26 13.31
N GLU A 82 8.90 -16.24 14.14
CA GLU A 82 8.61 -17.33 15.09
C GLU A 82 8.30 -18.66 14.38
N ASN A 83 7.57 -18.62 13.26
CA ASN A 83 7.28 -19.81 12.45
C ASN A 83 8.52 -20.33 11.70
N GLN A 84 9.45 -19.44 11.30
CA GLN A 84 10.72 -19.83 10.68
C GLN A 84 11.77 -20.28 11.71
N GLY A 85 11.75 -19.73 12.92
CA GLY A 85 12.65 -20.04 14.04
C GLY A 85 12.44 -21.42 14.68
N GLY A 86 11.35 -22.10 14.34
CA GLY A 86 11.03 -23.44 14.86
C GLY A 86 11.74 -24.61 14.16
N PHE A 87 12.19 -24.48 12.89
CA PHE A 87 12.70 -25.65 12.16
C PHE A 87 13.58 -25.40 10.90
N PHE A 88 14.17 -24.22 10.66
CA PHE A 88 14.92 -23.97 9.41
C PHE A 88 16.37 -23.49 9.59
N SER A 89 17.21 -24.29 10.26
CA SER A 89 18.67 -24.10 10.21
C SER A 89 19.36 -24.87 9.07
N THR A 90 18.65 -25.42 8.07
CA THR A 90 19.32 -26.09 6.95
C THR A 90 18.50 -26.11 5.65
N LEU A 91 19.17 -25.70 4.56
CA LEU A 91 18.92 -26.00 3.14
C LEU A 91 17.92 -25.15 2.32
N THR A 92 18.53 -24.25 1.54
CA THR A 92 18.27 -24.06 0.11
C THR A 92 17.91 -25.36 -0.61
N SER A 93 16.63 -25.55 -0.99
CA SER A 93 16.14 -26.37 -2.11
C SER A 93 14.68 -26.79 -1.88
N MET A 94 13.80 -26.38 -2.80
CA MET A 94 12.52 -27.04 -3.13
C MET A 94 11.36 -27.00 -2.12
N VAL A 95 10.24 -26.47 -2.65
CA VAL A 95 8.87 -26.98 -2.51
C VAL A 95 8.11 -26.61 -1.22
N GLY A 96 7.12 -25.74 -1.43
CA GLY A 96 5.74 -26.10 -1.14
C GLY A 96 5.39 -26.34 0.32
N SER A 97 5.29 -25.27 1.09
CA SER A 97 4.21 -25.08 2.04
C SER A 97 4.37 -23.72 2.74
N MET A 98 3.68 -22.70 2.24
CA MET A 98 3.27 -21.60 3.12
C MET A 98 2.18 -22.21 4.00
N PHE A 99 2.60 -22.83 5.11
CA PHE A 99 1.69 -23.54 6.01
C PHE A 99 0.71 -22.52 6.59
N ILE A 100 -0.53 -22.84 6.33
CA ILE A 100 -1.76 -22.27 6.84
C ILE A 100 -1.65 -22.24 8.38
N ALA A 101 -1.39 -21.08 9.01
CA ALA A 101 -1.57 -20.92 10.46
C ALA A 101 -2.98 -21.38 10.89
N ASP A 102 -3.06 -22.33 11.81
CA ASP A 102 -4.33 -22.97 12.20
C ASP A 102 -5.36 -22.00 12.80
N ALA A 103 -6.62 -22.45 12.73
CA ALA A 103 -7.86 -21.70 12.57
C ALA A 103 -8.42 -20.90 13.77
N ASP A 104 -7.69 -20.61 14.84
CA ASP A 104 -8.34 -20.17 16.10
C ASP A 104 -8.05 -18.74 16.62
N GLU A 105 -7.20 -17.94 15.97
CA GLU A 105 -7.04 -16.52 16.37
C GLU A 105 -7.85 -15.57 15.49
N LYS A 106 -9.14 -15.43 15.82
CA LYS A 106 -10.04 -14.37 15.30
C LYS A 106 -9.71 -12.95 15.78
N LEU A 107 -8.59 -12.76 16.49
CA LEU A 107 -8.16 -11.49 17.08
C LEU A 107 -6.98 -10.91 16.27
N SER A 108 -7.29 -10.04 15.30
CA SER A 108 -6.45 -8.93 14.76
C SER A 108 -6.90 -8.50 13.35
N VAL A 109 -7.62 -9.36 12.63
CA VAL A 109 -8.10 -9.10 11.26
C VAL A 109 -9.11 -7.94 11.16
N GLN A 110 -9.90 -7.71 12.22
CA GLN A 110 -11.03 -6.75 12.21
C GLN A 110 -10.62 -5.28 12.47
N THR A 111 -9.45 -5.06 13.05
CA THR A 111 -8.93 -3.74 13.45
C THR A 111 -8.39 -2.99 12.22
N ASN A 112 -7.84 -3.72 11.25
CA ASN A 112 -7.16 -3.16 10.07
C ASN A 112 -8.12 -2.65 9.00
N GLU A 113 -9.25 -3.33 8.84
CA GLU A 113 -10.34 -2.95 7.94
C GLU A 113 -10.78 -1.50 8.15
N ALA A 114 -10.82 -1.06 9.42
CA ALA A 114 -11.24 0.28 9.80
C ALA A 114 -10.19 1.36 9.47
N ILE A 115 -8.90 1.07 9.68
CA ILE A 115 -7.82 2.01 9.35
C ILE A 115 -7.62 2.12 7.85
N LEU A 116 -7.71 1.00 7.13
CA LEU A 116 -7.73 0.97 5.67
C LEU A 116 -8.88 1.79 5.10
N LEU A 117 -10.08 1.63 5.67
CA LEU A 117 -11.24 2.43 5.32
C LEU A 117 -10.99 3.91 5.59
N ALA A 118 -10.46 4.23 6.77
CA ALA A 118 -10.20 5.60 7.16
C ALA A 118 -9.24 6.30 6.21
N LEU A 119 -8.15 5.62 5.83
CA LEU A 119 -7.23 6.16 4.83
C LEU A 119 -7.92 6.32 3.48
N TYR A 120 -8.63 5.28 3.04
CA TYR A 120 -9.31 5.31 1.76
C TYR A 120 -10.24 6.51 1.66
N GLU A 121 -11.07 6.73 2.68
CA GLU A 121 -11.95 7.90 2.74
C GLU A 121 -11.16 9.21 2.77
N ALA A 122 -10.11 9.31 3.60
CA ALA A 122 -9.32 10.52 3.72
C ALA A 122 -8.67 10.94 2.39
N VAL A 123 -8.06 9.98 1.68
CA VAL A 123 -7.44 10.20 0.36
C VAL A 123 -8.46 10.64 -0.69
N HIS A 124 -9.67 10.08 -0.66
CA HIS A 124 -10.69 10.36 -1.68
C HIS A 124 -11.52 11.60 -1.41
N LEU A 125 -11.75 11.92 -0.13
CA LEU A 125 -12.60 13.03 0.28
C LEU A 125 -11.81 14.32 0.44
N ASN A 126 -10.56 14.25 0.92
CA ASN A 126 -9.75 15.42 1.21
C ASN A 126 -8.55 15.55 0.25
N ARG A 127 -8.59 16.55 -0.63
CA ARG A 127 -7.51 16.83 -1.59
C ARG A 127 -6.20 17.27 -0.94
N ASN A 128 -6.28 17.93 0.22
CA ASN A 128 -5.12 18.43 0.96
C ASN A 128 -4.42 17.29 1.68
N PHE A 129 -5.16 16.25 2.09
CA PHE A 129 -4.60 15.06 2.74
C PHE A 129 -3.61 14.32 1.83
N ILE A 130 -3.89 14.23 0.52
CA ILE A 130 -2.92 13.71 -0.47
C ILE A 130 -1.65 14.57 -0.50
N THR A 131 -1.79 15.89 -0.41
CA THR A 131 -0.65 16.81 -0.39
C THR A 131 0.19 16.62 0.87
N VAL A 132 -0.44 16.53 2.04
CA VAL A 132 0.24 16.27 3.31
C VAL A 132 0.98 14.94 3.28
N LEU A 133 0.33 13.87 2.83
CA LEU A 133 1.00 12.57 2.66
C LEU A 133 2.15 12.65 1.65
N ALA A 134 2.01 13.41 0.56
CA ALA A 134 3.05 13.53 -0.45
C ALA A 134 4.25 14.40 -0.01
N GLN A 135 4.10 15.22 1.03
CA GLN A 135 5.08 16.20 1.49
C GLN A 135 5.69 15.87 2.86
N SER A 136 5.09 14.95 3.63
CA SER A 136 5.61 14.53 4.94
C SER A 136 6.95 13.80 4.78
N HIS A 137 8.03 14.52 5.06
CA HIS A 137 9.39 13.98 5.08
C HIS A 137 10.00 14.15 6.49
N PRO A 138 10.69 13.14 7.04
CA PRO A 138 11.62 13.39 8.12
C PRO A 138 12.73 14.30 7.57
N GLU A 139 12.92 15.48 8.16
CA GLU A 139 14.09 16.32 7.89
C GLU A 139 15.34 15.49 8.19
N ILE A 140 16.00 14.96 7.15
CA ILE A 140 17.37 14.48 7.26
C ILE A 140 18.23 15.72 7.33
N ASP A 141 18.42 16.25 8.54
CA ASP A 141 19.41 17.29 8.80
C ASP A 141 20.79 16.76 8.37
N ILE A 142 21.26 17.23 7.23
CA ILE A 142 22.67 17.16 6.84
C ILE A 142 23.40 18.14 7.76
N ALA A 143 23.65 17.71 9.00
CA ALA A 143 24.44 18.46 9.95
C ALA A 143 25.89 18.52 9.45
N THR A 144 26.21 19.62 8.76
CA THR A 144 27.59 20.09 8.67
C THR A 144 27.91 20.85 9.96
N THR A 145 29.07 20.55 10.54
CA THR A 145 29.84 21.23 11.61
C THR A 145 29.69 20.78 13.09
N PRO A 146 30.80 20.87 13.88
CA PRO A 146 31.27 19.75 14.70
C PRO A 146 31.14 19.90 16.24
N ALA A 147 31.00 18.73 16.88
CA ALA A 147 31.51 18.29 18.19
C ALA A 147 31.26 19.12 19.49
N VAL A 148 30.52 18.53 20.43
CA VAL A 148 30.91 18.36 21.85
C VAL A 148 30.32 17.03 22.37
N PRO A 149 31.08 16.15 23.07
CA PRO A 149 30.56 14.92 23.66
C PRO A 149 30.13 15.14 25.11
N VAL A 150 28.87 14.80 25.45
CA VAL A 150 28.37 14.69 26.84
C VAL A 150 27.56 13.39 26.94
N PRO A 151 27.67 12.61 28.04
CA PRO A 151 27.54 11.16 28.01
C PRO A 151 26.10 10.64 28.09
N ALA A 152 25.96 9.43 27.57
CA ALA A 152 24.74 8.68 27.32
C ALA A 152 23.91 8.37 28.58
N SER A 153 22.61 8.61 28.45
CA SER A 153 21.55 7.90 29.16
C SER A 153 20.55 7.38 28.11
N PRO A 154 20.16 6.09 28.12
CA PRO A 154 19.27 5.52 27.13
C PRO A 154 17.83 5.90 27.48
N LEU A 155 17.39 7.04 26.95
CA LEU A 155 15.98 7.33 26.77
C LEU A 155 15.72 7.17 25.27
N THR A 156 15.11 6.06 24.89
CA THR A 156 14.49 5.87 23.58
C THR A 156 13.48 7.02 23.40
N PRO A 157 13.69 7.97 22.47
CA PRO A 157 12.65 8.92 22.15
C PRO A 157 11.56 8.13 21.42
N LEU A 158 10.34 8.18 21.94
CA LEU A 158 9.14 7.83 21.18
C LEU A 158 9.04 8.86 20.04
N GLY A 159 9.72 8.57 18.94
CA GLY A 159 9.94 9.51 17.85
C GLY A 159 8.64 9.81 17.12
N THR A 160 8.20 11.06 17.21
CA THR A 160 7.14 11.68 16.40
C THR A 160 7.62 11.92 14.97
N THR A 161 8.16 10.90 14.30
CA THR A 161 8.52 11.02 12.88
C THR A 161 7.22 11.11 12.07
N PRO A 162 7.03 12.17 11.25
CA PRO A 162 5.85 12.28 10.42
C PRO A 162 5.75 11.04 9.52
N PRO A 163 4.53 10.63 9.13
CA PRO A 163 4.32 9.42 8.37
C PRO A 163 4.89 9.65 6.98
N SER A 164 6.07 9.12 6.68
CA SER A 164 6.60 9.18 5.33
C SER A 164 5.72 8.28 4.46
N LEU A 165 5.12 8.86 3.40
CA LEU A 165 4.37 8.17 2.34
C LEU A 165 4.94 6.79 2.00
N ASP A 166 6.25 6.79 1.89
CA ASP A 166 7.26 5.75 1.78
C ASP A 166 6.93 4.45 2.51
N ASN A 167 6.78 4.51 3.83
CA ASN A 167 6.48 3.32 4.62
C ASN A 167 5.03 2.90 4.44
N LEU A 168 4.13 3.88 4.34
CA LEU A 168 2.71 3.64 4.23
C LEU A 168 2.35 2.81 2.98
N MET A 169 2.97 3.05 1.81
CA MET A 169 2.72 2.28 0.59
C MET A 169 3.14 0.80 0.69
N VAL A 170 4.33 0.52 1.22
CA VAL A 170 4.82 -0.86 1.43
C VAL A 170 4.01 -1.55 2.49
N GLU A 171 3.75 -0.85 3.59
CA GLU A 171 2.96 -1.36 4.69
C GLU A 171 1.59 -1.83 4.18
N PHE A 172 0.91 -1.06 3.31
CA PHE A 172 -0.36 -1.50 2.73
C PHE A 172 -0.30 -2.79 1.92
N ILE A 173 0.76 -2.97 1.14
CA ILE A 173 0.88 -4.16 0.29
C ILE A 173 1.15 -5.39 1.16
N VAL A 174 1.96 -5.25 2.21
CA VAL A 174 2.43 -6.36 3.05
C VAL A 174 1.44 -6.74 4.15
N THR A 175 0.66 -5.80 4.69
CA THR A 175 -0.26 -5.97 5.83
C THR A 175 -1.39 -7.00 5.65
N HIS A 176 -1.66 -7.55 4.47
CA HIS A 176 -2.91 -8.31 4.25
C HIS A 176 -2.75 -9.62 3.45
N MET A 177 -1.54 -10.16 3.31
CA MET A 177 -1.33 -11.43 2.60
C MET A 177 -1.80 -12.61 3.49
N MET A 178 -3.11 -12.86 3.50
CA MET A 178 -3.79 -13.84 4.34
C MET A 178 -4.55 -14.89 3.52
N LYS A 179 -4.97 -15.97 4.19
CA LYS A 179 -5.69 -17.10 3.58
C LYS A 179 -7.05 -16.75 2.99
N GLU A 180 -7.82 -15.89 3.65
CA GLU A 180 -8.96 -15.21 3.04
C GLU A 180 -8.45 -13.92 2.42
N PHE A 181 -7.90 -14.03 1.21
CA PHE A 181 -7.30 -12.90 0.51
C PHE A 181 -8.38 -11.82 0.25
N PRO A 182 -8.30 -10.65 0.90
CA PRO A 182 -9.33 -9.62 0.74
C PRO A 182 -9.08 -8.86 -0.57
N MET A 183 -9.43 -9.50 -1.69
CA MET A 183 -9.15 -9.02 -3.05
C MET A 183 -9.58 -7.56 -3.25
N ASP A 184 -10.76 -7.19 -2.76
CA ASP A 184 -11.31 -5.84 -2.92
C ASP A 184 -10.49 -4.80 -2.14
N LEU A 185 -9.95 -5.14 -0.98
CA LEU A 185 -9.05 -4.25 -0.22
C LEU A 185 -7.74 -4.03 -0.99
N TYR A 186 -7.15 -5.09 -1.52
CA TYR A 186 -5.90 -4.99 -2.30
C TYR A 186 -6.06 -4.13 -3.55
N VAL A 187 -7.14 -4.32 -4.30
CA VAL A 187 -7.47 -3.49 -5.46
C VAL A 187 -7.55 -2.02 -5.06
N ARG A 188 -8.15 -1.69 -3.92
CA ARG A 188 -8.27 -0.31 -3.43
C ARG A 188 -6.93 0.25 -2.97
N CYS A 189 -6.13 -0.54 -2.27
CA CYS A 189 -4.81 -0.13 -1.80
C CYS A 189 -3.90 0.23 -2.98
N VAL A 190 -3.82 -0.64 -3.98
CA VAL A 190 -3.01 -0.41 -5.19
C VAL A 190 -3.53 0.80 -5.98
N GLN A 191 -4.85 1.04 -6.01
CA GLN A 191 -5.43 2.27 -6.59
C GLN A 191 -5.05 3.54 -5.84
N ILE A 192 -5.05 3.53 -4.50
CA ILE A 192 -4.59 4.68 -3.69
C ILE A 192 -3.12 4.97 -4.00
N ILE A 193 -2.28 3.93 -3.98
CA ILE A 193 -0.85 4.04 -4.30
C ILE A 193 -0.65 4.63 -5.70
N HIS A 194 -1.40 4.16 -6.69
CA HIS A 194 -1.37 4.71 -8.04
C HIS A 194 -1.73 6.20 -8.09
N LYS A 195 -2.76 6.63 -7.34
CA LYS A 195 -3.15 8.05 -7.23
C LYS A 195 -2.06 8.89 -6.59
N LEU A 196 -1.42 8.39 -5.53
CA LEU A 196 -0.31 9.05 -4.85
C LEU A 196 0.86 9.26 -5.81
N ILE A 197 1.24 8.23 -6.57
CA ILE A 197 2.31 8.33 -7.59
C ILE A 197 1.92 9.27 -8.73
N CYS A 198 0.67 9.26 -9.18
CA CYS A 198 0.18 10.22 -10.17
C CYS A 198 0.27 11.66 -9.67
N TYR A 199 -0.01 11.89 -8.39
CA TYR A 199 0.11 13.21 -7.77
C TYR A 199 1.58 13.65 -7.65
N GLN A 200 2.47 12.76 -7.21
CA GLN A 200 3.92 13.01 -7.18
C GLN A 200 4.46 13.39 -8.56
N LYS A 201 4.11 12.62 -9.60
CA LYS A 201 4.42 12.95 -11.00
C LYS A 201 3.93 14.36 -11.38
N LYS A 202 2.66 14.67 -11.07
CA LYS A 202 2.04 15.96 -11.42
C LYS A 202 2.74 17.13 -10.74
N CYS A 203 3.10 16.98 -9.47
CA CYS A 203 3.75 18.01 -8.67
C CYS A 203 5.27 18.00 -8.83
N ARG A 204 5.84 16.99 -9.51
CA ARG A 204 7.30 16.75 -9.63
C ARG A 204 8.00 16.66 -8.29
N VAL A 205 7.31 16.11 -7.29
CA VAL A 205 7.88 15.87 -5.96
C VAL A 205 8.75 14.63 -6.06
N ARG A 206 10.03 14.78 -5.72
CA ARG A 206 11.01 13.69 -5.69
C ARG A 206 11.22 13.25 -4.27
N VAL A 207 10.65 12.10 -3.92
CA VAL A 207 10.74 11.58 -2.56
C VAL A 207 12.01 10.75 -2.40
N HIS A 208 12.78 11.07 -1.36
CA HIS A 208 13.96 10.33 -0.94
C HIS A 208 13.55 9.06 -0.21
N TYR A 209 13.11 8.09 -1.00
CA TYR A 209 12.57 6.81 -0.54
C TYR A 209 13.41 5.62 -1.03
N THR A 210 13.44 4.55 -0.23
CA THR A 210 13.93 3.22 -0.64
C THR A 210 12.92 2.54 -1.55
N TRP A 211 12.78 3.04 -2.78
CA TRP A 211 11.84 2.52 -3.79
C TRP A 211 11.97 1.02 -4.06
N ARG A 212 13.15 0.45 -3.81
CA ARG A 212 13.43 -0.98 -3.88
C ARG A 212 12.46 -1.81 -3.04
N ASP A 213 12.20 -1.42 -1.80
CA ASP A 213 11.31 -2.17 -0.89
C ASP A 213 9.88 -2.19 -1.43
N PHE A 214 9.45 -1.09 -2.04
CA PHE A 214 8.16 -0.98 -2.71
C PHE A 214 8.04 -1.86 -3.95
N TRP A 215 9.03 -1.86 -4.84
CA TRP A 215 9.02 -2.74 -6.00
C TRP A 215 9.05 -4.22 -5.58
N SER A 216 9.86 -4.57 -4.58
CA SER A 216 9.88 -5.91 -4.02
C SER A 216 8.52 -6.31 -3.42
N ALA A 217 7.83 -5.40 -2.71
CA ALA A 217 6.48 -5.66 -2.19
C ALA A 217 5.47 -5.91 -3.31
N LEU A 218 5.50 -5.12 -4.40
CA LEU A 218 4.65 -5.33 -5.57
C LEU A 218 4.94 -6.67 -6.27
N ILE A 219 6.21 -7.04 -6.43
CA ILE A 219 6.62 -8.32 -7.02
C ILE A 219 6.16 -9.49 -6.14
N ASN A 220 6.29 -9.37 -4.82
CA ASN A 220 5.84 -10.38 -3.88
C ASN A 220 4.32 -10.56 -3.94
N LEU A 221 3.55 -9.48 -4.12
CA LEU A 221 2.11 -9.56 -4.36
C LEU A 221 1.79 -10.35 -5.65
N LEU A 222 2.49 -10.07 -6.76
CA LEU A 222 2.33 -10.87 -7.99
C LEU A 222 2.69 -12.34 -7.77
N LYS A 223 3.79 -12.62 -7.08
CA LYS A 223 4.24 -13.96 -6.73
C LYS A 223 3.20 -14.71 -5.88
N PHE A 224 2.56 -14.02 -4.94
CA PHE A 224 1.46 -14.57 -4.14
C PHE A 224 0.25 -14.93 -5.00
N LEU A 225 -0.17 -14.05 -5.93
CA LEU A 225 -1.28 -14.33 -6.84
C LEU A 225 -1.00 -15.56 -7.72
N LEU A 226 0.23 -15.69 -8.22
CA LEU A 226 0.66 -16.83 -9.04
C LEU A 226 0.66 -18.14 -8.25
N SER A 227 1.18 -18.10 -7.02
CA SER A 227 1.29 -19.29 -6.16
C SER A 227 -0.08 -19.83 -5.73
N ASN A 228 -1.10 -18.96 -5.68
CA ASN A 228 -2.45 -19.29 -5.22
C ASN A 228 -3.50 -19.25 -6.35
N GLU A 229 -3.06 -19.27 -7.62
CA GLU A 229 -3.91 -19.05 -8.79
C GLU A 229 -5.19 -19.89 -8.76
N THR A 230 -5.09 -21.20 -8.52
CA THR A 230 -6.24 -22.13 -8.59
C THR A 230 -7.34 -21.79 -7.58
N ILE A 231 -6.95 -21.41 -6.36
CA ILE A 231 -7.89 -21.08 -5.28
C ILE A 231 -8.51 -19.71 -5.54
N LEU A 232 -7.70 -18.73 -5.95
CA LEU A 232 -8.15 -17.36 -6.12
C LEU A 232 -9.01 -17.18 -7.37
N LEU A 233 -8.67 -17.82 -8.50
CA LEU A 233 -9.45 -17.72 -9.74
C LEU A 233 -10.87 -18.30 -9.63
N ALA A 234 -11.09 -19.21 -8.67
CA ALA A 234 -12.41 -19.75 -8.38
C ALA A 234 -13.36 -18.71 -7.75
N LYS A 235 -12.81 -17.68 -7.09
CA LYS A 235 -13.58 -16.71 -6.30
C LYS A 235 -13.49 -15.28 -6.83
N HIS A 236 -12.35 -14.90 -7.41
CA HIS A 236 -12.00 -13.50 -7.69
C HIS A 236 -11.33 -13.31 -9.05
N ASN A 237 -11.42 -12.08 -9.58
CA ASN A 237 -10.70 -11.65 -10.78
C ASN A 237 -9.26 -11.21 -10.45
N ILE A 238 -8.34 -12.14 -10.21
CA ILE A 238 -6.95 -11.79 -9.85
C ILE A 238 -6.24 -10.91 -10.90
N PHE A 239 -6.68 -10.96 -12.15
CA PHE A 239 -6.10 -10.19 -13.25
C PHE A 239 -6.34 -8.69 -13.11
N GLN A 240 -7.41 -8.27 -12.42
CA GLN A 240 -7.63 -6.85 -12.13
C GLN A 240 -6.53 -6.29 -11.24
N LEU A 241 -6.17 -7.01 -10.17
CA LEU A 241 -5.10 -6.59 -9.28
C LEU A 241 -3.73 -6.70 -9.95
N ALA A 242 -3.47 -7.80 -10.66
CA ALA A 242 -2.23 -7.96 -11.41
C ALA A 242 -2.03 -6.83 -12.44
N LEU A 243 -3.10 -6.43 -13.14
CA LEU A 243 -3.06 -5.31 -14.08
C LEU A 243 -2.65 -4.01 -13.39
N GLN A 244 -3.23 -3.71 -12.23
CA GLN A 244 -2.89 -2.49 -11.49
C GLN A 244 -1.43 -2.49 -11.02
N VAL A 245 -0.93 -3.62 -10.53
CA VAL A 245 0.49 -3.76 -10.15
C VAL A 245 1.42 -3.59 -11.34
N VAL A 246 1.11 -4.22 -12.49
CA VAL A 246 1.91 -4.04 -13.72
C VAL A 246 1.85 -2.60 -14.22
N ASN A 247 0.70 -1.93 -14.12
CA ASN A 247 0.58 -0.52 -14.49
C ASN A 247 1.37 0.41 -13.57
N LEU A 248 1.53 0.07 -12.28
CA LEU A 248 2.47 0.76 -11.40
C LEU A 248 3.89 0.64 -11.94
N PHE A 249 4.36 -0.57 -12.26
CA PHE A 249 5.68 -0.73 -12.91
C PHE A 249 5.79 0.10 -14.19
N ASN A 250 4.77 0.09 -15.05
CA ASN A 250 4.77 0.91 -16.26
C ASN A 250 4.78 2.43 -15.98
N MET A 251 4.21 2.90 -14.86
CA MET A 251 4.34 4.28 -14.40
C MET A 251 5.79 4.64 -14.06
N PHE A 252 6.51 3.77 -13.35
CA PHE A 252 7.94 3.98 -13.06
C PHE A 252 8.80 3.91 -14.32
N ILE A 253 8.54 2.93 -15.19
CA ILE A 253 9.26 2.78 -16.46
C ILE A 253 9.01 4.01 -17.36
N THR A 254 7.79 4.53 -17.44
CA THR A 254 7.48 5.60 -18.42
C THR A 254 7.79 6.99 -17.88
N TYR A 255 7.60 7.22 -16.58
CA TYR A 255 7.65 8.57 -15.98
C TYR A 255 8.58 8.68 -14.77
N GLY A 256 9.38 7.64 -14.48
CA GLY A 256 10.24 7.61 -13.30
C GLY A 256 11.21 8.80 -13.21
N ASP A 257 11.66 9.34 -14.34
CA ASP A 257 12.50 10.55 -14.42
C ASP A 257 11.86 11.80 -13.77
N THR A 258 10.53 11.83 -13.69
CA THR A 258 9.78 12.98 -13.16
C THR A 258 9.67 13.00 -11.64
N PHE A 259 9.73 11.84 -10.97
CA PHE A 259 9.49 11.74 -9.52
C PHE A 259 10.46 10.83 -8.76
N LEU A 260 11.29 10.02 -9.43
CA LEU A 260 12.39 9.32 -8.74
C LEU A 260 13.50 10.31 -8.37
N PRO A 261 14.16 10.12 -7.21
CA PRO A 261 15.10 11.09 -6.68
C PRO A 261 16.39 11.18 -7.51
N THR A 262 16.86 10.05 -8.06
CA THR A 262 18.12 9.97 -8.78
C THR A 262 18.03 9.03 -10.00
N PRO A 263 18.92 9.19 -11.00
CA PRO A 263 19.06 8.23 -12.09
C PRO A 263 19.41 6.82 -11.59
N SER A 264 20.19 6.71 -10.51
CA SER A 264 20.54 5.42 -9.92
C SER A 264 19.31 4.65 -9.42
N SER A 265 18.28 5.33 -8.91
CA SER A 265 17.01 4.69 -8.58
C SER A 265 16.32 4.07 -9.80
N TYR A 266 16.54 4.63 -10.99
CA TYR A 266 16.04 4.08 -12.24
C TYR A 266 16.82 2.82 -12.66
N ASP A 267 18.13 2.80 -12.42
CA ASP A 267 18.98 1.61 -12.58
C ASP A 267 18.51 0.46 -11.65
N GLU A 268 18.21 0.79 -10.40
CA GLU A 268 17.71 -0.16 -9.40
C GLU A 268 16.35 -0.77 -9.78
N LEU A 269 15.42 0.04 -10.32
CA LEU A 269 14.14 -0.46 -10.82
C LEU A 269 14.35 -1.55 -11.87
N TYR A 270 15.25 -1.29 -12.83
CA TYR A 270 15.53 -2.20 -13.93
C TYR A 270 16.22 -3.46 -13.43
N TYR A 271 17.20 -3.29 -12.54
CA TYR A 271 17.83 -4.40 -11.83
C TYR A 271 16.80 -5.28 -11.12
N GLU A 272 15.84 -4.70 -10.40
CA GLU A 272 14.83 -5.47 -9.66
C GLU A 272 13.90 -6.25 -10.60
N ILE A 273 13.47 -5.64 -11.71
CA ILE A 273 12.68 -6.33 -12.76
C ILE A 273 13.46 -7.52 -13.35
N ILE A 274 14.75 -7.32 -13.65
CA ILE A 274 15.62 -8.34 -14.22
C ILE A 274 15.87 -9.46 -13.20
N ARG A 275 16.24 -9.10 -11.96
CA ARG A 275 16.51 -10.04 -10.86
C ARG A 275 15.32 -10.95 -10.60
N MET A 276 14.11 -10.40 -10.66
CA MET A 276 12.86 -11.12 -10.40
C MET A 276 12.11 -11.51 -11.68
N HIS A 277 12.80 -11.60 -12.83
CA HIS A 277 12.17 -11.83 -14.13
C HIS A 277 11.24 -13.06 -14.17
N GLN A 278 11.59 -14.13 -13.43
CA GLN A 278 10.81 -15.37 -13.36
C GLN A 278 9.37 -15.14 -12.89
N VAL A 279 9.12 -14.16 -12.00
CA VAL A 279 7.76 -13.82 -11.56
C VAL A 279 6.96 -13.26 -12.72
N PHE A 280 7.56 -12.37 -13.51
CA PHE A 280 6.92 -11.78 -14.68
C PHE A 280 6.76 -12.80 -15.83
N ASP A 281 7.72 -13.69 -16.03
CA ASP A 281 7.62 -14.78 -17.02
C ASP A 281 6.49 -15.75 -16.66
N ASN A 282 6.37 -16.14 -15.39
CA ASN A 282 5.27 -16.97 -14.91
C ASN A 282 3.93 -16.26 -15.05
N LEU A 283 3.88 -14.95 -14.76
CA LEU A 283 2.68 -14.15 -14.99
C LEU A 283 2.32 -14.11 -16.47
N CYS A 284 3.29 -13.90 -17.37
CA CYS A 284 3.09 -13.95 -18.83
C CYS A 284 2.50 -15.29 -19.27
N CYS A 285 3.06 -16.41 -18.79
CA CYS A 285 2.55 -17.76 -19.08
C CYS A 285 1.10 -17.93 -18.61
N MET A 286 0.80 -17.50 -17.37
CA MET A 286 -0.54 -17.59 -16.79
C MET A 286 -1.57 -16.79 -17.59
N VAL A 287 -1.28 -15.52 -17.88
CA VAL A 287 -2.22 -14.65 -18.60
C VAL A 287 -2.39 -15.08 -20.05
N LEU A 288 -1.33 -15.57 -20.70
CA LEU A 288 -1.43 -16.13 -22.05
C LEU A 288 -2.37 -17.33 -22.05
N ARG A 289 -2.15 -18.31 -21.15
CA ARG A 289 -3.00 -19.50 -21.00
C ARG A 289 -4.48 -19.13 -20.79
N VAL A 290 -4.76 -18.17 -19.92
CA VAL A 290 -6.15 -17.77 -19.61
C VAL A 290 -6.77 -16.92 -20.72
N SER A 291 -5.99 -16.11 -21.43
CA SER A 291 -6.49 -15.29 -22.55
C SER A 291 -6.76 -16.10 -23.82
N THR A 292 -6.08 -17.24 -24.02
CA THR A 292 -6.32 -18.14 -25.16
C THR A 292 -7.46 -19.12 -24.92
N ASN A 293 -7.75 -19.44 -23.67
CA ASN A 293 -8.85 -20.33 -23.31
C ASN A 293 -10.18 -19.56 -23.26
N ALA A 294 -11.28 -20.21 -23.64
CA ALA A 294 -12.61 -19.65 -23.42
C ALA A 294 -12.92 -19.67 -21.92
N GLY A 295 -13.18 -18.51 -21.32
CA GLY A 295 -13.49 -18.40 -19.90
C GLY A 295 -13.87 -16.97 -19.49
N GLN A 296 -14.51 -16.84 -18.33
CA GLN A 296 -14.98 -15.56 -17.79
C GLN A 296 -13.84 -14.53 -17.59
N TRP A 297 -12.60 -15.00 -17.45
CA TRP A 297 -11.42 -14.17 -17.20
C TRP A 297 -10.58 -13.84 -18.45
N LYS A 298 -11.05 -14.22 -19.65
CA LYS A 298 -10.32 -14.02 -20.91
C LYS A 298 -9.95 -12.55 -21.15
N GLU A 299 -10.94 -11.66 -21.08
CA GLU A 299 -10.75 -10.23 -21.32
C GLU A 299 -9.84 -9.55 -20.27
N PRO A 300 -10.05 -9.75 -18.94
CA PRO A 300 -9.11 -9.28 -17.93
C PRO A 300 -7.68 -9.75 -18.15
N ALA A 301 -7.47 -11.03 -18.45
CA ALA A 301 -6.14 -11.58 -18.70
C ALA A 301 -5.47 -10.95 -19.93
N SER A 302 -6.22 -10.72 -21.01
CA SER A 302 -5.72 -10.05 -22.24
C SER A 302 -5.19 -8.64 -21.95
N LYS A 303 -5.84 -7.88 -21.06
CA LYS A 303 -5.35 -6.55 -20.64
C LYS A 303 -4.00 -6.63 -19.92
N VAL A 304 -3.81 -7.63 -19.04
CA VAL A 304 -2.53 -7.86 -18.36
C VAL A 304 -1.44 -8.22 -19.38
N THR A 305 -1.74 -9.06 -20.37
CA THR A 305 -0.82 -9.40 -21.46
C THR A 305 -0.33 -8.16 -22.19
N GLN A 306 -1.23 -7.21 -22.48
CA GLN A 306 -0.89 -5.95 -23.15
C GLN A 306 -0.04 -5.03 -22.25
N ALA A 307 -0.34 -4.96 -20.96
CA ALA A 307 0.42 -4.16 -20.00
C ALA A 307 1.85 -4.67 -19.79
N LEU A 308 2.08 -5.98 -19.90
CA LEU A 308 3.40 -6.61 -19.70
C LEU A 308 4.41 -6.36 -20.83
N VAL A 309 4.02 -5.73 -21.94
CA VAL A 309 4.88 -5.54 -23.13
C VAL A 309 6.23 -4.90 -22.78
N ASN A 310 6.25 -3.83 -21.99
CA ASN A 310 7.49 -3.12 -21.65
C ASN A 310 8.35 -3.91 -20.66
N VAL A 311 7.73 -4.52 -19.64
CA VAL A 311 8.44 -5.38 -18.68
C VAL A 311 9.13 -6.54 -19.42
N ARG A 312 8.44 -7.19 -20.36
CA ARG A 312 9.03 -8.24 -21.20
C ARG A 312 10.14 -7.72 -22.11
N ALA A 313 9.98 -6.52 -22.67
CA ALA A 313 11.02 -5.91 -23.51
C ALA A 313 12.31 -5.67 -22.70
N ILE A 314 12.20 -5.16 -21.47
CA ILE A 314 13.33 -5.00 -20.55
C ILE A 314 14.00 -6.35 -20.28
N ILE A 315 13.24 -7.35 -19.84
CA ILE A 315 13.78 -8.69 -19.50
C ILE A 315 14.51 -9.31 -20.72
N ASN A 316 13.86 -9.32 -21.89
CA ASN A 316 14.43 -9.93 -23.09
C ASN A 316 15.63 -9.15 -23.66
N HIS A 317 15.75 -7.85 -23.37
CA HIS A 317 16.88 -7.04 -23.79
C HIS A 317 18.11 -7.27 -22.92
N PHE A 318 17.92 -7.28 -21.60
CA PHE A 318 19.04 -7.33 -20.66
C PHE A 318 19.52 -8.75 -20.32
N ASN A 319 18.65 -9.76 -20.24
CA ASN A 319 19.07 -11.12 -19.90
C ASN A 319 20.16 -11.66 -20.84
N PRO A 320 20.04 -11.59 -22.18
CA PRO A 320 21.09 -12.06 -23.08
C PRO A 320 22.40 -11.27 -22.94
N LYS A 321 22.32 -9.97 -22.64
CA LYS A 321 23.50 -9.11 -22.43
C LYS A 321 24.22 -9.45 -21.13
N ILE A 322 23.46 -9.75 -20.07
CA ILE A 322 24.00 -10.22 -18.79
C ILE A 322 24.67 -11.57 -18.95
N GLU A 323 24.02 -12.52 -19.64
CA GLU A 323 24.60 -13.83 -19.96
C GLU A 323 25.88 -13.69 -20.80
N SER A 324 25.89 -12.80 -21.79
CA SER A 324 27.07 -12.52 -22.60
C SER A 324 28.19 -11.91 -21.77
N TYR A 325 27.89 -10.96 -20.87
CA TYR A 325 28.89 -10.38 -19.97
C TYR A 325 29.47 -11.43 -19.01
N ALA A 326 28.63 -12.31 -18.48
CA ALA A 326 29.04 -13.44 -17.63
C ALA A 326 30.02 -14.36 -18.37
N ALA A 327 29.68 -14.73 -19.60
CA ALA A 327 30.49 -15.62 -20.44
C ALA A 327 31.84 -15.01 -20.82
N VAL A 328 31.87 -13.73 -21.20
CA VAL A 328 33.10 -13.01 -21.59
C VAL A 328 34.05 -12.83 -20.41
N ASN A 329 33.51 -12.56 -19.21
CA ASN A 329 34.32 -12.36 -18.00
C ASN A 329 34.59 -13.68 -17.25
N HIS A 330 34.10 -14.82 -17.74
CA HIS A 330 34.19 -16.13 -17.08
C HIS A 330 33.64 -16.15 -15.65
N ILE A 331 32.54 -15.43 -15.42
CA ILE A 331 31.88 -15.30 -14.12
C ILE A 331 30.61 -16.15 -14.12
N SER A 332 30.48 -17.08 -13.16
CA SER A 332 29.29 -17.94 -13.06
C SER A 332 28.08 -17.23 -12.44
N GLN A 333 28.30 -16.26 -11.56
CA GLN A 333 27.24 -15.48 -10.90
C GLN A 333 27.70 -14.03 -10.77
N LEU A 334 26.94 -13.10 -11.37
CA LEU A 334 27.25 -11.68 -11.28
C LEU A 334 26.81 -11.11 -9.93
N SER A 335 27.59 -10.16 -9.43
CA SER A 335 27.18 -9.27 -8.34
C SER A 335 26.18 -8.21 -8.83
N GLU A 336 25.47 -7.59 -7.90
CA GLU A 336 24.53 -6.50 -8.18
C GLU A 336 25.18 -5.36 -8.97
N ASP A 337 26.36 -4.90 -8.54
CA ASP A 337 27.08 -3.81 -9.21
C ASP A 337 27.46 -4.13 -10.65
N GLN A 338 27.79 -5.40 -10.94
CA GLN A 338 28.10 -5.85 -12.29
C GLN A 338 26.85 -5.88 -13.18
N VAL A 339 25.71 -6.30 -12.63
CA VAL A 339 24.44 -6.24 -13.39
C VAL A 339 24.06 -4.78 -13.65
N LEU A 340 24.18 -3.89 -12.66
CA LEU A 340 23.92 -2.47 -12.81
C LEU A 340 24.87 -1.79 -13.81
N GLU A 341 26.13 -2.24 -13.92
CA GLU A 341 27.05 -1.81 -14.97
C GLU A 341 26.52 -2.18 -16.35
N VAL A 342 26.11 -3.44 -16.56
CA VAL A 342 25.51 -3.89 -17.83
C VAL A 342 24.25 -3.10 -18.15
N VAL A 343 23.39 -2.83 -17.16
CA VAL A 343 22.17 -2.03 -17.35
C VAL A 343 22.51 -0.61 -17.83
N ARG A 344 23.39 0.09 -17.12
CA ARG A 344 23.79 1.47 -17.44
C ARG A 344 24.41 1.60 -18.82
N SER A 345 25.21 0.64 -19.25
CA SER A 345 25.87 0.67 -20.56
C SER A 345 24.98 0.30 -21.75
N ASN A 346 23.71 -0.06 -21.53
CA ASN A 346 22.85 -0.60 -22.60
C ASN A 346 21.44 0.02 -22.68
N TYR A 347 21.21 1.16 -22.01
CA TYR A 347 19.94 1.90 -22.09
C TYR A 347 19.61 2.43 -23.49
N ASP A 348 20.64 2.87 -24.22
CA ASP A 348 20.53 3.46 -25.56
C ASP A 348 19.95 2.51 -26.62
N THR A 349 20.18 1.20 -26.44
CA THR A 349 19.71 0.15 -27.36
C THR A 349 18.34 -0.41 -26.97
N LEU A 350 17.80 -0.04 -25.81
CA LEU A 350 16.49 -0.52 -25.36
C LEU A 350 15.36 0.27 -26.03
N THR A 351 14.42 -0.44 -26.64
CA THR A 351 13.20 0.17 -27.19
C THR A 351 11.98 -0.24 -26.39
N LEU A 352 11.23 0.75 -25.89
CA LEU A 352 10.00 0.55 -25.14
C LEU A 352 8.80 1.12 -25.88
N LYS A 353 7.63 0.52 -25.66
CA LYS A 353 6.37 1.00 -26.22
C LYS A 353 5.81 2.10 -25.33
N LEU A 354 5.43 3.24 -25.91
CA LEU A 354 4.69 4.26 -25.19
C LEU A 354 3.31 3.70 -24.78
N GLN A 355 2.98 3.78 -23.50
CA GLN A 355 1.68 3.38 -22.98
C GLN A 355 0.88 4.61 -22.56
N ASP A 356 -0.27 4.81 -23.19
CA ASP A 356 -1.15 5.93 -22.91
C ASP A 356 -2.02 5.68 -21.67
N GLY A 357 -2.40 6.76 -21.00
CA GLY A 357 -3.38 6.72 -19.90
C GLY A 357 -2.88 6.10 -18.60
N LEU A 358 -1.58 5.83 -18.48
CA LEU A 358 -0.98 5.32 -17.24
C LEU A 358 -1.15 6.28 -16.05
N ASP A 359 -1.18 7.59 -16.30
CA ASP A 359 -1.38 8.64 -15.29
C ASP A 359 -2.85 9.03 -15.12
N GLN A 360 -3.75 8.37 -15.84
CA GLN A 360 -5.18 8.53 -15.70
C GLN A 360 -5.69 7.53 -14.68
N PHE A 361 -6.31 8.05 -13.62
CA PHE A 361 -7.05 7.25 -12.67
C PHE A 361 -8.52 7.63 -12.73
N GLU A 362 -9.39 6.64 -12.56
CA GLU A 362 -10.82 6.90 -12.50
C GLU A 362 -11.12 7.77 -11.28
N ARG A 363 -11.88 8.86 -11.49
CA ARG A 363 -12.41 9.65 -10.38
C ARG A 363 -13.25 8.72 -9.53
N TYR A 364 -13.00 8.73 -8.24
CA TYR A 364 -13.70 7.86 -7.31
C TYR A 364 -15.21 8.03 -7.45
N SER A 365 -15.88 6.93 -7.78
CA SER A 365 -17.32 6.84 -7.87
C SER A 365 -17.76 5.63 -7.07
N GLU A 366 -18.13 5.90 -5.83
CA GLU A 366 -18.50 4.88 -4.86
C GLU A 366 -19.75 4.10 -5.26
N GLN A 367 -20.69 4.76 -5.93
CA GLN A 367 -21.78 4.10 -6.62
C GLN A 367 -21.50 3.96 -8.12
N PRO A 368 -21.82 2.81 -8.74
CA PRO A 368 -22.39 1.60 -8.12
C PRO A 368 -21.32 0.63 -7.57
N ARG A 369 -20.02 0.91 -7.76
CA ARG A 369 -18.96 -0.11 -7.69
C ARG A 369 -18.52 -0.48 -6.27
N GLU A 370 -18.54 0.47 -5.35
CA GLU A 370 -17.86 0.34 -4.06
C GLU A 370 -18.84 0.25 -2.89
N ALA A 371 -20.12 0.56 -3.11
CA ALA A 371 -21.14 0.64 -2.06
C ALA A 371 -21.40 -0.69 -1.34
N GLY A 372 -21.31 -1.83 -2.04
CA GLY A 372 -21.48 -3.15 -1.42
C GLY A 372 -20.35 -3.45 -0.42
N PHE A 373 -19.11 -3.23 -0.86
CA PHE A 373 -17.92 -3.43 -0.06
C PHE A 373 -17.92 -2.55 1.20
N PHE A 374 -18.15 -1.24 1.06
CA PHE A 374 -18.16 -0.34 2.22
C PHE A 374 -19.30 -0.64 3.18
N LYS A 375 -20.45 -1.06 2.68
CA LYS A 375 -21.57 -1.47 3.53
C LYS A 375 -21.23 -2.70 4.37
N GLU A 376 -20.54 -3.69 3.81
CA GLU A 376 -20.07 -4.87 4.53
C GLU A 376 -18.97 -4.52 5.55
N LEU A 377 -18.01 -3.69 5.15
CA LEU A 377 -16.91 -3.25 5.99
C LEU A 377 -17.41 -2.45 7.20
N VAL A 378 -18.26 -1.45 6.97
CA VAL A 378 -18.88 -0.65 8.03
C VAL A 378 -19.71 -1.52 8.96
N ARG A 379 -20.40 -2.53 8.44
CA ARG A 379 -21.13 -3.50 9.24
C ARG A 379 -20.19 -4.35 10.11
N SER A 380 -19.08 -4.82 9.56
CA SER A 380 -18.01 -5.55 10.29
C SER A 380 -17.48 -4.72 11.46
N ILE A 381 -17.06 -3.49 11.16
CA ILE A 381 -16.51 -2.55 12.15
C ILE A 381 -17.57 -2.20 13.22
N SER A 382 -18.81 -1.90 12.81
CA SER A 382 -19.90 -1.57 13.74
C SER A 382 -20.21 -2.72 14.71
N LEU A 383 -20.17 -3.96 14.23
CA LEU A 383 -20.37 -5.15 15.08
C LEU A 383 -19.22 -5.34 16.06
N ASN A 384 -17.98 -5.04 15.65
CA ASN A 384 -16.80 -5.11 16.50
C ASN A 384 -16.85 -4.04 17.61
N VAL A 385 -17.07 -2.77 17.24
CA VAL A 385 -17.21 -1.67 18.21
C VAL A 385 -18.32 -1.97 19.22
N ARG A 386 -19.47 -2.48 18.78
CA ARG A 386 -20.57 -2.86 19.68
C ARG A 386 -20.19 -3.98 20.67
N LYS A 387 -19.27 -4.88 20.33
CA LYS A 387 -18.80 -5.95 21.22
C LYS A 387 -17.77 -5.46 22.22
N ASN A 388 -16.91 -4.53 21.81
CA ASN A 388 -15.76 -4.07 22.60
C ASN A 388 -16.07 -2.83 23.45
N VAL A 389 -17.11 -2.06 23.12
CA VAL A 389 -17.55 -0.91 23.93
C VAL A 389 -18.56 -1.36 24.99
N SER A 390 -18.12 -1.36 26.26
CA SER A 390 -19.04 -1.50 27.41
C SER A 390 -19.79 -0.19 27.67
N LEU A 391 -20.93 -0.03 27.02
CA LEU A 391 -21.84 1.09 27.33
C LEU A 391 -22.56 0.81 28.64
N SER A 392 -22.21 1.54 29.71
CA SER A 392 -23.01 1.58 30.93
C SER A 392 -24.42 2.13 30.63
N THR A 393 -25.42 1.67 31.36
CA THR A 393 -26.84 1.98 31.11
C THR A 393 -27.12 3.50 31.09
N MET A 394 -26.39 4.29 31.88
CA MET A 394 -26.53 5.75 31.91
C MET A 394 -25.97 6.47 30.67
N SER A 395 -24.95 5.91 30.02
CA SER A 395 -24.39 6.49 28.78
C SER A 395 -25.31 6.29 27.58
N ARG A 396 -26.10 5.20 27.57
CA ARG A 396 -27.05 4.87 26.51
C ARG A 396 -28.17 5.89 26.37
N ASP A 397 -28.75 6.36 27.47
CA ASP A 397 -29.87 7.31 27.43
C ASP A 397 -29.42 8.70 26.97
N VAL A 398 -28.20 9.11 27.33
CA VAL A 398 -27.60 10.38 26.86
C VAL A 398 -27.29 10.32 25.37
N LEU A 399 -26.66 9.23 24.90
CA LEU A 399 -26.37 9.03 23.48
C LEU A 399 -27.64 8.94 22.63
N LEU A 400 -28.66 8.21 23.08
CA LEU A 400 -29.94 8.11 22.37
C LEU A 400 -30.63 9.48 22.25
N LYS A 401 -30.48 10.35 23.25
CA LYS A 401 -31.00 11.72 23.23
C LYS A 401 -30.24 12.60 22.23
N GLU A 402 -28.91 12.49 22.16
CA GLU A 402 -28.12 13.17 21.13
C GLU A 402 -28.43 12.67 19.72
N PHE A 403 -28.50 11.36 19.49
CA PHE A 403 -28.81 10.80 18.17
C PHE A 403 -30.26 11.08 17.74
N SER A 404 -31.20 11.27 18.68
CA SER A 404 -32.57 11.68 18.35
C SER A 404 -32.65 13.10 17.78
N SER A 405 -31.63 13.93 18.02
CA SER A 405 -31.54 15.29 17.45
C SER A 405 -30.95 15.32 16.04
N ILE A 406 -30.43 14.19 15.55
CA ILE A 406 -29.95 14.02 14.17
C ILE A 406 -31.11 13.42 13.37
N SER A 407 -32.12 14.24 13.08
CA SER A 407 -33.22 13.93 12.15
C SER A 407 -33.09 14.80 10.91
#